data_AF-A0A2A9ELG2-F1
#
_entry.id   AF-A0A2A9ELG2-F1
#
_cell.length_a   1.000
_cell.length_b   1.000
_cell.length_c   1.000
_cell.angle_alpha   90.00
_cell.angle_beta   90.00
_cell.angle_gamma   90.00
#
_symmetry.space_group_name_H-M   'P 1'
#
loop_
_entity.id
_entity.type
_entity.pdbx_description
1 polymer ?
#
loop_
_entity_poly.entity_id
_entity_poly.type
_entity_poly.pdbx_seq_one_letter_code
_entity_poly.pdbx_strand_id
1 'polypeptide(L)'
;MTYDLHRPACAYPGLLEQLAKFPASCQGLDSSCFVVAEGTADDVRDALVPHLHPGDGLIVTALTSSIASWTGLRPEARRWIHTHMN
;
A
#
# COMPACT_ATOMS: atom_id res chain seq x y z
N MET A 1 1.02 1.73 -2.79
CA MET A 1 0.13 2.57 -1.96
C MET A 1 0.96 3.27 -0.91
N THR A 2 0.69 4.54 -0.69
CA THR A 2 1.30 5.35 0.37
C THR A 2 0.17 5.97 1.17
N TYR A 3 0.31 5.99 2.49
CA TYR A 3 -0.67 6.56 3.39
C TYR A 3 0.01 7.55 4.33
N ASP A 4 -0.73 8.54 4.80
CA ASP A 4 -0.29 9.44 5.88
C ASP A 4 -1.30 9.33 7.02
N LEU A 5 -0.89 8.67 8.09
CA LEU A 5 -1.76 8.31 9.22
C LEU A 5 -1.38 9.21 10.40
N HIS A 6 -2.21 10.21 10.67
CA HIS A 6 -1.85 11.27 11.63
C HIS A 6 -2.12 10.90 13.10
N ARG A 7 -2.65 9.70 13.37
CA ARG A 7 -3.06 9.27 14.71
C ARG A 7 -2.37 7.99 15.15
N PRO A 8 -1.25 8.08 15.89
CA PRO A 8 -0.58 6.90 16.46
C PRO A 8 -1.43 6.16 17.52
N ALA A 9 -2.44 6.82 18.12
CA ALA A 9 -3.36 6.22 19.09
C ALA A 9 -4.54 5.45 18.45
N CYS A 10 -4.79 5.67 17.15
CA CYS A 10 -5.70 4.84 16.38
C CYS A 10 -4.85 3.72 15.78
N ALA A 11 -4.80 2.56 16.44
CA ALA A 11 -4.53 1.35 15.67
C ALA A 11 -5.57 1.33 14.54
N TYR A 12 -5.18 1.10 13.29
CA TYR A 12 -6.09 1.03 12.15
C TYR A 12 -6.41 -0.43 11.84
N PRO A 13 -7.05 -1.21 12.73
CA PRO A 13 -7.22 -2.64 12.54
C PRO A 13 -8.06 -2.93 11.31
N GLY A 14 -9.10 -2.13 11.03
CA GLY A 14 -9.90 -2.29 9.81
C GLY A 14 -9.09 -2.07 8.53
N LEU A 15 -8.17 -1.11 8.53
CA LEU A 15 -7.28 -0.88 7.38
C LEU A 15 -6.33 -2.07 7.21
N LEU A 16 -5.72 -2.53 8.29
CA LEU A 16 -4.80 -3.68 8.27
C LEU A 16 -5.52 -4.97 7.85
N GLU A 17 -6.74 -5.19 8.32
CA GLU A 17 -7.59 -6.31 7.92
C GLU A 17 -7.95 -6.28 6.44
N GLN A 18 -8.29 -5.10 5.88
CA GLN A 18 -8.52 -4.99 4.44
C GLN A 18 -7.23 -5.19 3.64
N LEU A 19 -6.11 -4.65 4.11
CA LEU A 19 -4.81 -4.84 3.46
C LEU A 19 -4.38 -6.31 3.45
N ALA A 20 -4.75 -7.07 4.47
CA ALA A 20 -4.50 -8.51 4.55
C ALA A 20 -5.33 -9.34 3.55
N LYS A 21 -6.40 -8.78 2.98
CA LYS A 21 -7.20 -9.46 1.94
C LYS A 21 -6.56 -9.40 0.56
N PHE A 22 -5.59 -8.51 0.34
CA PHE A 22 -4.86 -8.52 -0.92
C PHE A 22 -4.03 -9.81 -1.03
N PRO A 23 -4.09 -10.53 -2.16
CA PRO A 23 -3.43 -11.82 -2.35
C PRO A 23 -1.92 -11.76 -2.11
N ALA A 24 -1.31 -10.60 -2.34
CA ALA A 24 0.04 -10.31 -1.92
C ALA A 24 0.12 -8.86 -1.45
N SER A 25 0.73 -8.63 -0.28
CA SER A 25 1.08 -7.31 0.21
C SER A 25 2.50 -7.31 0.77
N CYS A 26 3.20 -6.18 0.66
CA CYS A 26 4.55 -6.03 1.19
C CYS A 26 4.77 -4.60 1.68
N GLN A 27 5.24 -4.46 2.92
CA GLN A 27 5.59 -3.16 3.47
C GLN A 27 6.92 -2.66 2.88
N GLY A 28 6.86 -1.57 2.13
CA GLY A 28 8.02 -0.97 1.48
C GLY A 28 8.76 0.04 2.35
N LEU A 29 7.98 0.91 2.99
CA LEU A 29 8.41 1.95 3.93
C LEU A 29 7.44 1.98 5.11
N ASP A 30 7.73 2.79 6.13
CA ASP A 30 6.88 2.84 7.33
C ASP A 30 5.44 3.26 6.99
N SER A 31 5.27 4.16 6.02
CA SER A 31 3.95 4.61 5.55
C SER A 31 3.65 4.23 4.09
N SER A 32 4.22 3.12 3.59
CA SER A 32 3.96 2.67 2.22
C SER A 32 4.00 1.16 2.09
N CYS A 33 3.04 0.62 1.35
CA CYS A 33 2.95 -0.80 1.02
C CYS A 33 2.72 -1.02 -0.47
N PHE A 34 3.23 -2.14 -0.96
CA PHE A 34 2.93 -2.69 -2.27
C PHE A 34 1.83 -3.73 -2.10
N VAL A 35 0.92 -3.79 -3.06
CA VAL A 35 -0.13 -4.81 -3.11
C VAL A 35 -0.29 -5.31 -4.53
N VAL A 36 -0.61 -6.59 -4.67
CA VAL A 36 -1.25 -7.12 -5.87
C VAL A 36 -2.75 -7.00 -5.66
N ALA A 37 -3.43 -6.30 -6.55
CA ALA A 37 -4.87 -6.12 -6.49
C ALA A 37 -5.48 -6.45 -7.85
N GLU A 38 -6.67 -7.04 -7.82
CA GLU A 38 -7.54 -7.12 -8.98
C GLU A 38 -8.36 -5.83 -9.07
N GLY A 39 -8.53 -5.29 -10.28
CA GLY A 39 -9.27 -4.05 -10.50
C GLY A 39 -8.39 -2.80 -10.63
N THR A 40 -9.02 -1.64 -10.50
CA THR A 40 -8.37 -0.34 -10.71
C THR A 40 -7.81 0.24 -9.41
N ALA A 41 -6.94 1.25 -9.52
CA ALA A 41 -6.47 2.01 -8.37
C ALA A 41 -7.63 2.69 -7.61
N ASP A 42 -8.70 3.08 -8.32
CA ASP A 42 -9.89 3.67 -7.71
C ASP A 42 -10.66 2.63 -6.88
N ASP A 43 -10.84 1.41 -7.38
CA ASP A 43 -11.50 0.32 -6.62
C ASP A 43 -10.78 0.04 -5.32
N VAL A 44 -9.44 -0.03 -5.37
CA VAL A 44 -8.61 -0.24 -4.19
C VAL A 44 -8.71 0.93 -3.22
N ARG A 45 -8.67 2.18 -3.71
CA ARG A 45 -8.83 3.37 -2.88
C ARG A 45 -10.18 3.34 -2.17
N ASP A 46 -11.26 3.13 -2.92
CA ASP A 46 -12.63 3.24 -2.43
C ASP A 46 -12.96 2.12 -1.42
N ALA A 47 -12.31 0.96 -1.54
CA ALA A 47 -12.39 -0.10 -0.53
C ALA A 47 -11.66 0.24 0.79
N LEU A 48 -10.63 1.09 0.75
CA LEU A 48 -9.78 1.42 1.91
C LEU A 48 -10.19 2.73 2.60
N VAL A 49 -10.73 3.70 1.87
CA VAL A 49 -11.18 5.01 2.39
C VAL A 49 -12.12 4.89 3.60
N PRO A 50 -13.10 3.97 3.66
CA PRO A 50 -13.98 3.82 4.83
C PRO A 50 -13.25 3.44 6.12
N HIS A 51 -12.01 2.96 6.02
CA HIS A 51 -11.17 2.53 7.15
C HIS A 51 -10.16 3.59 7.58
N LEU A 52 -10.16 4.76 6.95
CA LEU A 52 -9.30 5.90 7.28
C LEU A 52 -10.03 6.91 8.17
N HIS A 53 -9.27 7.67 8.95
CA HIS A 53 -9.81 8.83 9.63
C HIS A 53 -9.96 9.99 8.62
N PRO A 54 -10.94 10.91 8.77
CA PRO A 54 -11.13 12.05 7.87
C PRO A 54 -9.93 13.02 7.70
N GLY A 55 -8.89 12.85 8.50
CA GLY A 55 -7.66 13.66 8.42
C GLY A 55 -6.50 12.94 7.74
N ASP A 56 -6.65 11.66 7.39
CA ASP A 56 -5.59 10.85 6.80
C ASP A 56 -5.54 11.00 5.28
N GLY A 57 -4.35 10.78 4.71
CA GLY A 57 -4.14 10.73 3.27
C GLY A 57 -3.94 9.30 2.75
N LEU A 58 -4.45 8.99 1.56
CA LEU A 58 -4.20 7.75 0.84
C LEU A 58 -3.92 8.02 -0.64
N ILE A 59 -2.80 7.48 -1.12
CA ILE A 59 -2.44 7.47 -2.54
C ILE A 59 -2.34 6.01 -3.01
N VAL A 60 -3.15 5.68 -4.00
CA VAL A 60 -3.09 4.41 -4.73
C VAL A 60 -2.63 4.70 -6.15
N THR A 61 -1.56 4.05 -6.57
CA THR A 61 -1.00 4.20 -7.92
C THR A 61 -0.47 2.87 -8.41
N ALA A 62 -0.53 2.67 -9.73
CA ALA A 62 0.04 1.50 -10.37
C ALA A 62 1.57 1.62 -10.39
N LEU A 63 2.25 0.55 -9.99
CA LEU A 63 3.69 0.45 -10.13
C LEU A 63 4.01 -0.18 -11.48
N THR A 64 4.63 0.57 -12.37
CA THR A 64 4.97 0.12 -13.73
C THR A 64 6.48 0.00 -13.92
N SER A 65 6.93 -0.96 -14.73
CA SER A 65 8.36 -1.25 -14.94
C SER A 65 9.11 -0.17 -15.72
N SER A 66 8.41 0.72 -16.43
CA SER A 66 9.02 1.74 -17.28
C SER A 66 9.40 3.04 -16.56
N ILE A 67 8.79 3.34 -15.40
CA ILE A 67 8.96 4.63 -14.71
C ILE A 67 8.93 4.43 -13.18
N ALA A 68 9.87 3.64 -12.66
CA ALA A 68 10.02 3.48 -11.22
C ALA A 68 11.49 3.54 -10.78
N SER A 69 11.75 4.23 -9.68
CA SER A 69 13.05 4.30 -9.03
C SER A 69 12.83 4.39 -7.52
N TRP A 70 13.64 3.66 -6.75
CA TRP A 70 13.49 3.57 -5.30
C TRP A 70 14.86 3.49 -4.61
N THR A 71 14.93 4.03 -3.40
CA THR A 71 16.07 3.90 -2.49
C THR A 71 15.56 3.68 -1.07
N GLY A 72 16.40 3.12 -0.20
CA GLY A 72 16.04 2.90 1.21
C GLY A 72 15.00 1.80 1.48
N LEU A 73 14.48 1.11 0.45
CA LEU A 73 13.58 -0.02 0.66
C LEU A 73 14.25 -1.16 1.42
N ARG A 74 13.48 -1.76 2.34
CA ARG A 74 13.85 -2.99 3.06
C ARG A 74 14.16 -4.12 2.06
N PRO A 75 15.10 -5.04 2.36
CA PRO A 75 15.48 -6.11 1.44
C PRO A 75 14.31 -6.98 0.97
N GLU A 76 13.33 -7.21 1.84
CA GLU A 76 12.11 -7.98 1.55
C GLU A 76 11.26 -7.33 0.47
N ALA A 77 11.05 -6.00 0.56
CA ALA A 77 10.32 -5.25 -0.44
C ALA A 77 10.99 -5.25 -1.81
N ARG A 78 12.34 -5.18 -1.85
CA ARG A 78 13.09 -5.28 -3.10
C ARG A 78 12.88 -6.65 -3.78
N ARG A 79 12.93 -7.73 -3.00
CA ARG A 79 12.64 -9.08 -3.51
C ARG A 79 11.20 -9.21 -4.00
N TRP A 80 10.26 -8.69 -3.21
CA TRP A 80 8.84 -8.74 -3.56
C TRP A 80 8.57 -8.04 -4.90
N ILE A 81 9.14 -6.85 -5.10
CA ILE A 81 9.05 -6.12 -6.37
C ILE A 81 9.60 -6.95 -7.53
N HIS A 82 10.80 -7.52 -7.40
CA HIS A 82 11.38 -8.38 -8.43
C HIS A 82 10.54 -9.62 -8.76
N THR A 83 9.77 -10.14 -7.81
CA THR A 83 8.90 -11.30 -8.02
C THR A 83 7.59 -10.94 -8.71
N HIS A 84 7.04 -9.74 -8.45
CA HIS A 84 5.70 -9.37 -8.93
C HIS A 84 5.69 -8.33 -10.06
N MET A 85 6.83 -7.76 -10.41
CA MET A 85 6.98 -6.80 -11.53
C MET A 85 7.73 -7.35 -12.74
N ASN A 86 8.18 -8.60 -12.71
CA ASN A 86 8.80 -9.28 -13.85
C ASN A 86 7.76 -10.09 -14.62
#